data_AF-T0GJJ7-F1
#
_entry.id   AF-T0GJJ7-F1
#
_cell.length_a   1.000
_cell.length_b   1.000
_cell.length_c   1.000
_cell.angle_alpha   90.00
_cell.angle_beta   90.00
_cell.angle_gamma   90.00
#
_symmetry.space_group_name_H-M   'P 1'
#
loop_
_entity.id
_entity.type
_entity.pdbx_description
1 polymer ?
#
loop_
_entity_poly.entity_id
_entity_poly.type
_entity_poly.pdbx_seq_one_letter_code
_entity_poly.pdbx_strand_id
1 'polypeptide(L)'
;MSEMMKLAEIVEGLEGPCRETDVDIHEAIGHVVDRGCPAEWHGDDETPRYTASLDAAMQLVPDWYVWTMHTFPDKSSCFLMKGDYKMIRPENQFQATPALALVSAALKARAHLEGE
;
A
#
# COMPACT_ATOMS: atom_id res chain seq x y z
N MET A 1 -2.86 2.37 17.39
CA MET A 1 -2.97 2.06 15.95
C MET A 1 -1.81 2.75 15.27
N SER A 2 -0.95 2.01 14.57
CA SER A 2 0.22 2.60 13.89
C SER A 2 -0.20 3.42 12.67
N GLU A 3 0.69 4.28 12.19
CA GLU A 3 0.42 5.13 11.02
C GLU A 3 0.17 4.29 9.77
N MET A 4 0.95 3.22 9.60
CA MET A 4 0.77 2.23 8.53
C MET A 4 -0.63 1.60 8.53
N MET A 5 -1.20 1.31 9.71
CA MET A 5 -2.53 0.72 9.80
C MET A 5 -3.61 1.72 9.36
N LYS A 6 -3.49 3.01 9.73
CA LYS A 6 -4.44 4.05 9.29
C LYS A 6 -4.40 4.24 7.77
N LEU A 7 -3.20 4.28 7.19
CA LEU A 7 -3.04 4.41 5.74
C LEU A 7 -3.62 3.21 5.00
N ALA A 8 -3.49 2.00 5.56
CA ALA A 8 -4.12 0.82 4.98
C ALA A 8 -5.66 0.95 4.94
N GLU A 9 -6.29 1.44 6.00
CA GLU A 9 -7.75 1.68 6.05
C GLU A 9 -8.18 2.73 5.03
N ILE A 10 -7.40 3.81 4.86
CA ILE A 10 -7.65 4.83 3.83
C ILE A 10 -7.61 4.19 2.44
N VAL A 11 -6.56 3.44 2.13
CA VAL A 11 -6.39 2.78 0.82
C VAL A 11 -7.50 1.77 0.55
N GLU A 12 -8.00 1.06 1.57
CA GLU A 12 -9.13 0.14 1.45
C GLU A 12 -10.45 0.82 1.04
N GLY A 13 -10.59 2.12 1.31
CA GLY A 13 -11.74 2.94 0.92
C GLY A 13 -11.60 3.64 -0.44
N LEU A 14 -10.45 3.53 -1.11
CA LEU A 14 -10.22 4.17 -2.41
C LEU A 14 -10.84 3.36 -3.57
N GLU A 15 -11.46 4.07 -4.50
CA GLU A 15 -11.97 3.50 -5.76
C GLU A 15 -11.00 3.69 -6.94
N GLY A 16 -9.93 4.45 -6.74
CA GLY A 16 -8.94 4.74 -7.77
C GLY A 16 -7.64 5.31 -7.19
N PRO A 17 -6.67 5.64 -8.06
CA PRO A 17 -5.40 6.21 -7.65
C PRO A 17 -5.55 7.53 -6.88
N CYS A 18 -4.72 7.74 -5.85
CA CYS A 18 -4.73 8.94 -5.03
C CYS A 18 -3.31 9.42 -4.75
N ARG A 19 -2.94 10.58 -5.32
CA ARG A 19 -1.58 11.14 -5.15
C ARG A 19 -1.30 11.65 -3.75
N GLU A 20 -2.28 12.22 -3.07
CA GLU A 20 -2.12 12.62 -1.67
C GLU A 20 -1.78 11.41 -0.80
N THR A 21 -2.50 10.31 -0.98
CA THR A 21 -2.24 9.06 -0.28
C THR A 21 -0.87 8.47 -0.65
N ASP A 22 -0.43 8.57 -1.92
CA ASP A 22 0.93 8.13 -2.30
C ASP A 22 2.02 8.90 -1.55
N VAL A 23 1.86 10.23 -1.43
CA VAL A 23 2.76 11.11 -0.66
C VAL A 23 2.78 10.71 0.82
N ASP A 24 1.60 10.51 1.41
CA ASP A 24 1.50 10.10 2.82
C ASP A 24 2.15 8.74 3.07
N ILE A 25 1.98 7.79 2.15
CA ILE A 25 2.67 6.49 2.19
C ILE A 25 4.18 6.66 2.09
N HIS A 26 4.66 7.47 1.15
CA HIS A 26 6.09 7.68 0.92
C HIS A 26 6.78 8.28 2.16
N GLU A 27 6.13 9.27 2.79
CA GLU A 27 6.60 9.85 4.04
C GLU A 27 6.55 8.83 5.19
N ALA A 28 5.47 8.05 5.29
CA ALA A 28 5.30 7.06 6.36
C ALA A 28 6.37 5.96 6.31
N ILE A 29 6.84 5.55 5.13
CA ILE A 29 7.93 4.57 5.00
C ILE A 29 9.33 5.17 5.18
N GLY A 30 9.42 6.47 5.52
CA GLY A 30 10.64 7.15 5.96
C GLY A 30 11.34 8.00 4.91
N HIS A 31 10.72 8.28 3.76
CA HIS A 31 11.28 9.19 2.77
C HIS A 31 10.89 10.65 3.05
N VAL A 32 11.75 11.57 2.65
CA VAL A 32 11.48 13.02 2.77
C VAL A 32 10.59 13.46 1.63
N VAL A 33 9.50 14.15 1.94
CA VAL A 33 8.58 14.70 0.94
C VAL A 33 8.50 16.22 1.06
N ASP A 34 8.55 16.93 -0.06
CA ASP A 34 8.30 18.37 -0.10
C ASP A 34 6.80 18.67 0.00
N ARG A 35 6.32 18.89 1.24
CA ARG A 35 4.93 19.29 1.52
C ARG A 35 4.60 20.73 1.08
N GLY A 36 5.58 21.51 0.62
CA GLY A 36 5.35 22.81 -0.03
C GLY A 36 4.89 22.68 -1.48
N CYS A 37 5.09 21.51 -2.10
CA CYS A 37 4.68 21.18 -3.45
C CYS A 37 3.38 20.36 -3.45
N PRO A 38 2.35 20.73 -4.25
CA PRO A 38 1.12 19.94 -4.40
C PRO A 38 1.42 18.49 -4.83
N ALA A 39 0.73 17.51 -4.24
CA ALA A 39 0.99 16.07 -4.43
C ALA A 39 0.95 15.63 -5.91
N GLU A 40 0.12 16.28 -6.74
CA GLU A 40 0.01 16.04 -8.17
C GLU A 40 1.26 16.45 -8.97
N TRP A 41 2.11 17.32 -8.42
CA TRP A 41 3.33 17.82 -9.07
C TRP A 41 4.57 17.01 -8.70
N HIS A 42 4.50 16.15 -7.68
CA HIS A 42 5.59 15.25 -7.34
C HIS A 42 5.85 14.29 -8.49
N GLY A 43 7.09 14.28 -8.97
CA GLY A 43 7.54 13.34 -9.99
C GLY A 43 7.55 11.90 -9.49
N ASP A 44 7.52 10.94 -10.41
CA ASP A 44 7.54 9.51 -10.04
C ASP A 44 8.86 9.10 -9.36
N ASP A 45 9.96 9.82 -9.65
CA ASP A 45 11.26 9.65 -8.99
C ASP A 45 11.28 10.20 -7.55
N GLU A 46 10.43 11.19 -7.26
CA GLU A 46 10.33 11.84 -5.94
C GLU A 46 9.32 11.12 -5.05
N THR A 47 8.20 10.69 -5.61
CA THR A 47 7.15 9.95 -4.91
C THR A 47 6.52 8.96 -5.88
N PRO A 48 6.86 7.66 -5.78
CA PRO A 48 6.27 6.65 -6.64
C PRO A 48 4.74 6.63 -6.57
N ARG A 49 4.09 6.25 -7.67
CA ARG A 49 2.62 6.16 -7.75
C ARG A 49 2.10 4.85 -7.16
N TYR A 50 2.24 4.65 -5.86
CA TYR A 50 1.90 3.41 -5.17
C TYR A 50 0.47 2.93 -5.46
N THR A 51 -0.51 3.83 -5.39
CA THR A 51 -1.93 3.51 -5.60
C THR A 51 -2.31 3.34 -7.07
N ALA A 52 -1.43 3.72 -8.01
CA ALA A 52 -1.69 3.65 -9.45
C ALA A 52 -0.89 2.54 -10.17
N SER A 53 0.29 2.20 -9.66
CA SER A 53 1.25 1.30 -10.32
C SER A 53 1.56 0.09 -9.44
N LEU A 54 1.37 -1.11 -10.01
CA LEU A 54 1.70 -2.36 -9.32
C LEU A 54 3.21 -2.44 -9.02
N ASP A 55 4.06 -1.99 -9.93
CA ASP A 55 5.52 -2.00 -9.75
C ASP A 55 5.94 -1.06 -8.61
N ALA A 56 5.27 0.09 -8.47
CA ALA A 56 5.49 0.98 -7.34
C ALA A 56 4.99 0.34 -6.04
N ALA A 57 3.80 -0.24 -6.04
CA ALA A 57 3.22 -0.92 -4.88
C ALA A 57 4.10 -2.08 -4.36
N MET A 58 4.78 -2.80 -5.26
CA MET A 58 5.70 -3.88 -4.88
C MET A 58 6.88 -3.39 -4.02
N GLN A 59 7.28 -2.12 -4.11
CA GLN A 59 8.32 -1.54 -3.26
C GLN A 59 7.89 -1.44 -1.78
N LEU A 60 6.59 -1.49 -1.51
CA LEU A 60 6.05 -1.46 -0.14
C LEU A 60 6.05 -2.84 0.51
N VAL A 61 6.14 -3.93 -0.25
CA VAL A 61 6.14 -5.28 0.30
C VAL A 61 7.40 -5.47 1.15
N PRO A 62 7.27 -5.80 2.45
CA PRO A 62 8.44 -6.03 3.29
C PRO A 62 9.23 -7.25 2.82
N ASP A 63 10.54 -7.23 3.06
CA ASP A 63 11.40 -8.37 2.79
C ASP A 63 10.88 -9.63 3.51
N TRP A 64 11.09 -10.79 2.88
CA TRP A 64 10.69 -12.11 3.40
C TRP A 64 9.18 -12.36 3.48
N TYR A 65 8.36 -11.46 2.95
CA TYR A 65 6.95 -11.72 2.70
C TYR A 65 6.74 -12.26 1.29
N VAL A 66 5.89 -13.27 1.18
CA VAL A 66 5.33 -13.72 -0.10
C VAL A 66 3.94 -13.12 -0.23
N TRP A 67 3.56 -12.68 -1.42
CA TRP A 67 2.23 -12.11 -1.66
C TRP A 67 1.52 -12.89 -2.77
N THR A 68 0.20 -12.95 -2.67
CA THR A 68 -0.68 -13.54 -3.67
C THR A 68 -1.71 -12.51 -4.06
N MET A 69 -1.98 -12.40 -5.35
CA MET A 69 -3.00 -11.51 -5.89
C MET A 69 -4.03 -12.27 -6.70
N HIS A 70 -5.30 -11.96 -6.45
CA HIS A 70 -6.44 -12.45 -7.20
C HIS A 70 -7.11 -11.28 -7.90
N THR A 71 -7.21 -11.35 -9.22
CA THR A 71 -7.88 -10.33 -10.03
C THR A 71 -9.22 -10.85 -10.52
N PHE A 72 -10.25 -10.03 -10.37
CA PHE A 72 -11.61 -10.25 -10.82
C PHE A 72 -11.98 -9.18 -11.86
N PRO A 73 -13.11 -9.30 -12.60
CA PRO A 73 -13.47 -8.34 -13.64
C PRO A 73 -13.55 -6.88 -13.18
N ASP A 74 -13.96 -6.63 -11.93
CA ASP A 74 -14.21 -5.29 -11.38
C ASP A 74 -13.40 -4.99 -10.11
N LYS A 75 -12.67 -5.98 -9.58
CA LYS A 75 -12.00 -5.90 -8.28
C LYS A 75 -10.71 -6.70 -8.24
N SER A 76 -9.90 -6.45 -7.22
CA SER A 76 -8.71 -7.23 -6.91
C SER A 76 -8.61 -7.48 -5.42
N SER A 77 -7.97 -8.59 -5.07
CA SER A 77 -7.69 -8.97 -3.69
C SER A 77 -6.22 -9.35 -3.57
N CYS A 78 -5.57 -8.92 -2.49
CA CYS A 78 -4.21 -9.32 -2.18
C CYS A 78 -4.06 -9.65 -0.71
N PHE A 79 -3.19 -10.61 -0.42
CA PHE A 79 -2.74 -10.92 0.95
C PHE A 79 -1.25 -11.24 0.94
N LEU A 80 -0.62 -10.99 2.09
CA LEU A 80 0.79 -11.24 2.34
C LEU A 80 0.94 -12.37 3.35
N MET A 81 2.01 -13.15 3.23
CA MET A 81 2.35 -14.26 4.12
C MET A 81 3.80 -14.11 4.58
N LYS A 82 4.00 -14.12 5.90
CA LYS A 82 5.33 -14.22 6.52
C LYS A 82 5.74 -15.70 6.61
N GLY A 83 7.05 -15.99 6.64
CA GLY A 83 7.59 -17.36 6.56
C GLY A 83 7.13 -18.36 7.63
N ASP A 84 6.40 -17.92 8.66
CA ASP A 84 5.72 -18.74 9.67
C ASP A 84 4.26 -19.10 9.27
N TYR A 85 3.88 -18.88 8.01
CA TYR A 85 2.53 -19.03 7.47
C TYR A 85 1.49 -18.06 8.06
N LYS A 86 1.92 -17.01 8.76
CA LYS A 86 0.99 -15.97 9.21
C LYS A 86 0.51 -15.15 8.02
N MET A 87 -0.78 -15.30 7.72
CA MET A 87 -1.45 -14.55 6.66
C MET A 87 -1.91 -13.19 7.17
N ILE A 88 -1.47 -12.13 6.49
CA ILE A 88 -1.90 -10.75 6.69
C ILE A 88 -2.82 -10.39 5.53
N ARG A 89 -4.08 -10.07 5.85
CA ARG A 89 -5.10 -9.72 4.89
C ARG A 89 -5.72 -8.36 5.20
N PRO A 90 -6.08 -7.57 4.18
CA PRO A 90 -7.00 -6.45 4.29
C PRO A 90 -8.32 -6.83 4.98
N GLU A 91 -8.99 -5.85 5.59
CA GLU A 91 -10.31 -6.08 6.19
C GLU A 91 -11.36 -6.05 5.08
N ASN A 92 -11.30 -5.02 4.24
CA ASN A 92 -11.91 -5.06 2.92
C ASN A 92 -11.05 -5.92 2.00
N GLN A 93 -11.45 -7.17 1.76
CA GLN A 93 -10.69 -8.10 0.94
C GLN A 93 -10.65 -7.72 -0.56
N PHE A 94 -11.53 -6.82 -1.03
CA PHE A 94 -11.68 -6.51 -2.45
C PHE A 94 -11.57 -5.00 -2.73
N GLN A 95 -10.51 -4.60 -3.40
CA GLN A 95 -10.24 -3.23 -3.84
C GLN A 95 -10.55 -3.04 -5.32
N ALA A 96 -10.74 -1.80 -5.74
CA ALA A 96 -11.05 -1.45 -7.13
C ALA A 96 -9.91 -1.80 -8.11
N THR A 97 -8.65 -1.82 -7.66
CA THR A 97 -7.50 -2.09 -8.53
C THR A 97 -6.47 -3.05 -7.89
N PRO A 98 -5.67 -3.75 -8.70
CA PRO A 98 -4.54 -4.56 -8.22
C PRO A 98 -3.56 -3.78 -7.34
N ALA A 99 -3.23 -2.53 -7.72
CA ALA A 99 -2.30 -1.69 -6.99
C ALA A 99 -2.85 -1.35 -5.59
N LEU A 100 -4.11 -0.93 -5.50
CA LEU A 100 -4.77 -0.63 -4.21
C LEU A 100 -4.82 -1.88 -3.30
N ALA A 101 -5.09 -3.05 -3.87
CA ALA A 101 -5.10 -4.31 -3.12
C ALA A 101 -3.71 -4.65 -2.55
N LEU A 102 -2.65 -4.48 -3.34
CA LEU A 102 -1.29 -4.75 -2.88
C LEU A 102 -0.82 -3.73 -1.84
N VAL A 103 -1.10 -2.44 -2.05
CA VAL A 103 -0.74 -1.36 -1.10
C VAL A 103 -1.40 -1.60 0.26
N SER A 104 -2.70 -1.89 0.32
CA SER A 104 -3.39 -2.13 1.60
C SER A 104 -2.79 -3.32 2.36
N ALA A 105 -2.51 -4.42 1.66
CA ALA A 105 -1.92 -5.61 2.25
C ALA A 105 -0.46 -5.38 2.71
N ALA A 106 0.34 -4.64 1.93
CA ALA A 106 1.71 -4.29 2.26
C ALA A 106 1.80 -3.35 3.48
N LEU A 107 0.94 -2.33 3.55
CA LEU A 107 0.87 -1.42 4.70
C LEU A 107 0.47 -2.16 5.98
N LYS A 108 -0.49 -3.08 5.92
CA LYS A 108 -0.83 -3.94 7.07
C LYS A 108 0.32 -4.84 7.50
N ALA A 109 1.08 -5.37 6.55
CA ALA A 109 2.27 -6.15 6.88
C ALA A 109 3.33 -5.30 7.58
N ARG A 110 3.58 -4.07 7.12
CA ARG A 110 4.47 -3.12 7.79
C ARG A 110 3.98 -2.73 9.18
N ALA A 111 2.69 -2.43 9.33
CA ALA A 111 2.07 -2.15 10.62
C ALA A 111 2.28 -3.32 11.61
N HIS A 112 2.26 -4.56 11.12
CA HIS A 112 2.53 -5.73 11.94
C HIS A 112 3.99 -5.79 12.40
N LEU A 113 4.95 -5.46 11.54
CA LEU A 113 6.38 -5.41 11.87
C LEU A 113 6.72 -4.30 12.89
N GLU A 114 5.99 -3.19 12.88
CA GLU A 114 6.17 -2.10 13.87
C GLU A 114 5.64 -2.45 15.27
N GLY A 115 4.76 -3.45 15.36
CA GLY A 115 4.13 -3.87 16.62
C GLY A 115 4.71 -5.16 17.21
N GLU A 116 5.64 -5.81 16.53
CA GLU A 116 6.48 -6.92 17.04
C GLU A 116 7.67 -6.37 17.83
#